data_AF-A0A1I8BKF6-F1
#
_entry.id   AF-A0A1I8BKF6-F1
#
_cell.length_a   1.000
_cell.length_b   1.000
_cell.length_c   1.000
_cell.angle_alpha   90.00
_cell.angle_beta   90.00
_cell.angle_gamma   90.00
#
_symmetry.space_group_name_H-M   'P 1'
#
loop_
_entity.id
_entity.type
_entity.pdbx_description
1 polymer ?
#
loop_
_entity_poly.entity_id
_entity_poly.type
_entity_poly.pdbx_seq_one_letter_code
_entity_poly.pdbx_strand_id
1 'polypeptide(L)'
;MEENKKLEILNDLETTSSDIDIDDKLLINGIENQQDLRDCLANIEVELQQISQLTVQDCIDNGDKVADLANEIEECDGILEGMENMLVNFLDDLGKISGDMKHLKEQSVEINQQLNNHQRVRAELSQFVDDMVVPHSMIKAITEKDVNSTEFLEQLHELQHKLQFIKTQQFKDAKSVGDVRDVVENLKYKMSDKATKFDLLGSDNTCFKQPTTLSNLPNIFTSSNKTQQQQHKGQATVFSLGNRQNALLDDILAPLIVPNVAQENNETFQFEALFRSVQYAIVDHCSREYLFLCDFFLVTDQSAVDLFTHVMGRSIALLLKTLEERINLNYDAISLFICICFCTKYRQLMLQRGVLAIETYWENVEKMLWDRFEAVMKSHNESIRQLDVRKMTVDTRPHYVIRRYAELTSSLLVCSDLAYQKINSQLIAILSRQQAEIEGLLNRLATQLKTKKERLVFQINNYDVILTVLNVSQIHKKIFGE
;
A
#
# COMPACT_ATOMS: atom_id res chain seq x y z
N MET A 1 53.48 26.06 6.67
CA MET A 1 54.22 26.82 5.64
C MET A 1 54.66 28.19 6.16
N GLU A 2 53.87 28.83 7.04
CA GLU A 2 54.27 30.05 7.77
C GLU A 2 55.40 29.85 8.81
N GLU A 3 55.49 28.70 9.49
CA GLU A 3 56.58 28.42 10.44
C GLU A 3 57.97 28.35 9.76
N ASN A 4 58.04 27.87 8.52
CA ASN A 4 59.30 27.77 7.78
C ASN A 4 59.81 29.13 7.27
N LYS A 5 58.92 30.04 6.90
CA LYS A 5 59.29 31.42 6.54
C LYS A 5 59.77 32.23 7.74
N LYS A 6 59.25 31.93 8.93
CA LYS A 6 59.68 32.58 10.18
C LYS A 6 61.09 32.14 10.62
N LEU A 7 61.51 30.92 10.30
CA LEU A 7 62.87 30.42 10.54
C LEU A 7 63.91 30.98 9.55
N GLU A 8 63.55 31.22 8.28
CA GLU A 8 64.46 31.84 7.30
C GLU A 8 64.80 33.29 7.68
N ILE A 9 63.82 34.07 8.14
CA ILE A 9 64.04 35.46 8.57
C ILE A 9 64.86 35.54 9.86
N LEU A 10 64.73 34.55 10.77
CA LEU A 10 65.55 34.50 11.99
C LEU A 10 67.02 34.16 11.69
N ASN A 11 67.26 33.28 10.72
CA ASN A 11 68.62 32.93 10.28
C ASN A 11 69.32 34.08 9.56
N ASP A 12 68.60 34.91 8.79
CA ASP A 12 69.19 36.06 8.10
C ASP A 12 69.55 37.22 9.06
N LEU A 13 68.92 37.28 10.24
CA LEU A 13 69.27 38.25 11.29
C LEU A 13 70.48 37.80 12.13
N GLU A 14 70.71 36.49 12.31
CA GLU A 14 71.91 36.00 12.99
C GLU A 14 73.20 36.25 12.19
N THR A 15 73.13 36.26 10.86
CA THR A 15 74.29 36.55 9.99
C THR A 15 74.77 38.00 10.08
N THR A 16 73.90 38.95 10.43
CA THR A 16 74.25 40.39 10.52
C THR A 16 74.81 40.80 11.88
N SER A 17 74.71 39.96 12.91
CA SER A 17 75.24 40.24 14.25
C SER A 17 76.69 39.78 14.47
N SER A 18 77.34 39.18 13.47
CA SER A 18 78.70 38.64 13.59
C SER A 18 79.83 39.63 13.25
N ASP A 19 79.49 40.84 12.78
CA ASP A 19 80.45 41.88 12.37
C ASP A 19 80.46 43.11 13.30
N ILE A 20 80.06 42.95 14.57
CA ILE A 20 80.48 43.91 15.59
C ILE A 20 81.86 43.46 16.07
N ASP A 21 82.86 43.79 15.27
CA ASP A 21 84.25 43.90 15.70
C ASP A 21 84.25 45.02 16.75
N ILE A 22 83.82 44.68 17.98
CA ILE A 22 84.08 45.49 19.17
C ILE A 22 85.58 45.59 19.17
N ASP A 23 86.09 46.73 18.72
CA ASP A 23 87.50 46.98 18.45
C ASP A 23 88.26 46.63 19.73
N ASP A 24 88.71 45.37 19.81
CA ASP A 24 89.46 44.79 20.93
C ASP A 24 90.71 45.64 21.18
N LYS A 25 91.08 46.48 20.21
CA LYS A 25 92.08 47.54 20.30
C LYS A 25 91.81 48.58 21.38
N LEU A 26 90.57 48.90 21.74
CA LEU A 26 90.27 49.89 22.81
C LEU A 26 90.42 49.27 24.21
N LEU A 27 89.95 48.03 24.40
CA LEU A 27 90.17 47.27 25.64
C LEU A 27 91.64 46.88 25.83
N ILE A 28 92.35 46.54 24.75
CA ILE A 28 93.79 46.24 24.78
C ILE A 28 94.62 47.51 25.01
N ASN A 29 94.30 48.65 24.37
CA ASN A 29 95.02 49.91 24.60
C ASN A 29 94.83 50.48 26.01
N GLY A 30 93.68 50.25 26.65
CA GLY A 30 93.43 50.66 28.03
C GLY A 30 94.17 49.82 29.08
N ILE A 31 94.57 48.59 28.73
CA ILE A 31 95.34 47.71 29.60
C ILE A 31 96.86 47.96 29.44
N GLU A 32 97.32 48.43 28.27
CA GLU A 32 98.73 48.76 28.03
C GLU A 32 99.14 50.17 28.49
N ASN A 33 98.23 51.13 28.48
CA ASN A 33 98.48 52.48 29.00
C ASN A 33 97.71 52.69 30.30
N GLN A 34 98.44 52.66 31.41
CA GLN A 34 97.99 52.85 32.79
C GLN A 34 97.28 54.21 33.01
N GLN A 35 96.09 54.39 32.45
CA GLN A 35 95.21 55.56 32.59
C GLN A 35 93.89 55.15 33.24
N ASP A 36 93.42 55.98 34.16
CA ASP A 36 92.35 55.68 35.13
C ASP A 36 91.04 55.27 34.45
N LEU A 37 90.56 54.04 34.73
CA LEU A 37 89.37 53.42 34.12
C LEU A 37 88.08 54.25 34.25
N ARG A 38 88.02 55.18 35.22
CA ARG A 38 86.82 56.01 35.47
C ARG A 38 86.60 57.08 34.41
N ASP A 39 87.68 57.64 33.86
CA ASP A 39 87.57 58.63 32.78
C ASP A 39 87.15 57.95 31.47
N CYS A 40 87.54 56.69 31.28
CA CYS A 40 87.08 55.86 30.17
C CYS A 40 85.58 55.54 30.26
N LEU A 41 85.08 55.16 31.44
CA LEU A 41 83.64 54.90 31.65
C LEU A 41 82.78 56.16 31.44
N ALA A 42 83.24 57.32 31.90
CA ALA A 42 82.54 58.58 31.68
C ALA A 42 82.48 58.97 30.20
N ASN A 43 83.57 58.73 29.45
CA ASN A 43 83.59 58.96 28.00
C ASN A 43 82.67 57.98 27.26
N ILE A 44 82.63 56.71 27.67
CA ILE A 44 81.73 55.71 27.09
C ILE A 44 80.26 56.05 27.37
N GLU A 45 79.91 56.56 28.56
CA GLU A 45 78.54 56.99 28.86
C GLU A 45 78.09 58.20 28.00
N VAL A 46 79.00 59.14 27.75
CA VAL A 46 78.73 60.29 26.88
C VAL A 46 78.58 59.84 25.41
N GLU A 47 79.42 58.93 24.94
CA GLU A 47 79.29 58.36 23.59
C GLU A 47 78.00 57.54 23.44
N LEU A 48 77.60 56.76 24.46
CA LEU A 48 76.34 56.02 24.45
C LEU A 48 75.11 56.93 24.42
N GLN A 49 75.12 58.04 25.17
CA GLN A 49 74.03 59.02 25.10
C GLN A 49 73.98 59.72 23.74
N GLN A 50 75.14 60.04 23.15
CA GLN A 50 75.20 60.61 21.80
C GLN A 50 74.69 59.63 20.75
N ILE A 51 75.08 58.35 20.82
CA ILE A 51 74.60 57.32 19.90
C ILE A 51 73.09 57.09 20.07
N SER A 52 72.58 57.03 21.30
CA SER A 52 71.13 56.88 21.54
C SER A 52 70.34 58.07 20.99
N GLN A 53 70.89 59.28 21.07
CA GLN A 53 70.23 60.47 20.55
C GLN A 53 70.29 60.51 19.01
N LEU A 54 71.41 60.05 18.43
CA LEU A 54 71.56 59.87 16.99
C LEU A 54 70.62 58.81 16.42
N THR A 55 70.45 57.66 17.10
CA THR A 55 69.56 56.59 16.61
C THR A 55 68.09 56.96 16.72
N VAL A 56 67.69 57.67 17.78
CA VAL A 56 66.33 58.23 17.88
C VAL A 56 66.11 59.27 16.78
N GLN A 57 67.12 60.10 16.49
CA GLN A 57 67.04 61.06 15.40
C GLN A 57 66.97 60.38 14.03
N ASP A 58 67.77 59.35 13.77
CA ASP A 58 67.73 58.55 12.54
C ASP A 58 66.40 57.81 12.38
N CYS A 59 65.78 57.34 13.47
CA CYS A 59 64.45 56.74 13.45
C CYS A 59 63.34 57.76 13.19
N ILE A 60 63.49 59.01 13.65
CA ILE A 60 62.55 60.09 13.35
C ILE A 60 62.73 60.55 11.90
N ASP A 61 63.98 60.74 11.46
CA ASP A 61 64.34 61.22 10.12
C ASP A 61 64.00 60.20 9.02
N ASN A 62 64.06 58.90 9.33
CA ASN A 62 63.63 57.84 8.42
C ASN A 62 62.21 57.33 8.70
N GLY A 63 61.52 57.85 9.72
CA GLY A 63 60.15 57.47 10.05
C GLY A 63 59.17 57.77 8.92
N ASP A 64 59.32 58.92 8.28
CA ASP A 64 58.50 59.31 7.11
C ASP A 64 58.70 58.34 5.93
N LYS A 65 59.93 57.93 5.65
CA LYS A 65 60.22 56.96 4.57
C LYS A 65 59.67 55.57 4.86
N VAL A 66 59.68 55.14 6.13
CA VAL A 66 59.09 53.86 6.55
C VAL A 66 57.57 53.93 6.50
N ALA A 67 56.97 55.07 6.85
CA ALA A 67 55.55 55.30 6.69
C ALA A 67 55.13 55.31 5.21
N ASP A 68 55.91 55.95 4.34
CA ASP A 68 55.69 55.92 2.90
C ASP A 68 55.76 54.49 2.33
N LEU A 69 56.77 53.70 2.75
CA LEU A 69 56.87 52.30 2.35
C LEU A 69 55.70 51.45 2.88
N ALA A 70 55.26 51.69 4.12
CA ALA A 70 54.09 51.00 4.68
C ALA A 70 52.82 51.34 3.89
N ASN A 71 52.65 52.59 3.48
CA ASN A 71 51.54 53.01 2.62
C ASN A 71 51.63 52.35 1.23
N GLU A 72 52.82 52.27 0.63
CA GLU A 72 53.01 51.56 -0.66
C GLU A 72 52.72 50.05 -0.55
N ILE A 73 53.06 49.43 0.58
CA ILE A 73 52.73 48.02 0.85
C ILE A 73 51.21 47.86 1.04
N GLU A 74 50.56 48.77 1.75
CA GLU A 74 49.09 48.75 1.92
C GLU A 74 48.37 48.95 0.57
N GLU A 75 48.90 49.79 -0.32
CA GLU A 75 48.42 49.91 -1.71
C GLU A 75 48.63 48.62 -2.51
N CYS A 76 49.79 47.97 -2.37
CA CYS A 76 50.06 46.68 -3.01
C CYS A 76 49.14 45.56 -2.49
N ASP A 77 48.88 45.53 -1.18
CA ASP A 77 47.96 44.58 -0.56
C ASP A 77 46.53 44.83 -1.05
N GLY A 78 46.10 46.08 -1.20
CA GLY A 78 44.80 46.42 -1.81
C GLY A 78 44.68 45.95 -3.27
N ILE A 79 45.76 46.04 -4.05
CA ILE A 79 45.80 45.50 -5.42
C ILE A 79 45.72 43.97 -5.41
N LEU A 80 46.45 43.31 -4.51
CA LEU A 80 46.43 41.85 -4.36
C LEU A 80 45.07 41.34 -3.89
N GLU A 81 44.42 42.02 -2.96
CA GLU A 81 43.05 41.73 -2.52
C GLU A 81 42.06 41.89 -3.68
N GLY A 82 42.24 42.90 -4.53
CA GLY A 82 41.47 43.08 -5.75
C GLY A 82 41.64 41.91 -6.73
N MET A 83 42.88 41.44 -6.93
CA MET A 83 43.16 40.29 -7.78
C MET A 83 42.63 38.98 -7.20
N GLU A 84 42.73 38.79 -5.88
CA GLU A 84 42.19 37.64 -5.18
C GLU A 84 40.67 37.58 -5.32
N ASN A 85 39.98 38.69 -5.06
CA ASN A 85 38.53 38.77 -5.22
C ASN A 85 38.08 38.50 -6.66
N MET A 86 38.83 38.99 -7.65
CA MET A 86 38.55 38.67 -9.05
C MET A 86 38.72 37.17 -9.35
N LEU A 87 39.78 36.55 -8.83
CA LEU A 87 40.04 35.11 -9.02
C LEU A 87 39.03 34.23 -8.29
N VAL A 88 38.62 34.60 -7.08
CA VAL A 88 37.60 33.89 -6.30
C VAL A 88 36.25 33.94 -7.03
N ASN A 89 35.87 35.10 -7.55
CA ASN A 89 34.66 35.24 -8.35
C ASN A 89 34.73 34.42 -9.65
N PHE A 90 35.88 34.43 -10.34
CA PHE A 90 36.09 33.58 -11.53
C PHE A 90 35.99 32.09 -11.20
N LEU A 91 36.50 31.67 -10.04
CA LEU A 91 36.43 30.29 -9.59
C LEU A 91 34.99 29.88 -9.25
N ASP A 92 34.22 30.78 -8.63
CA ASP A 92 32.81 30.56 -8.30
C ASP A 92 31.96 30.48 -9.57
N ASP A 93 32.21 31.34 -10.56
CA ASP A 93 31.53 31.31 -11.85
C ASP A 93 31.87 30.05 -12.65
N LEU A 94 33.13 29.60 -12.65
CA LEU A 94 33.50 28.29 -13.22
C LEU A 94 32.84 27.14 -12.47
N GLY A 95 32.69 27.25 -11.15
CA GLY A 95 31.97 26.28 -10.33
C GLY A 95 30.50 26.18 -10.71
N LYS A 96 29.81 27.31 -10.88
CA LYS A 96 28.41 27.37 -11.35
C LYS A 96 28.26 26.80 -12.74
N ILE A 97 29.10 27.22 -13.69
CA ILE A 97 29.06 26.71 -15.08
C ILE A 97 29.33 25.20 -15.11
N SER A 98 30.27 24.71 -14.30
CA SER A 98 30.57 23.28 -14.21
C SER A 98 29.40 22.50 -13.60
N GLY A 99 28.74 23.06 -12.57
CA GLY A 99 27.53 22.49 -11.97
C GLY A 99 26.36 22.42 -12.94
N ASP A 100 26.09 23.51 -13.66
CA ASP A 100 25.05 23.58 -14.69
C ASP A 100 25.35 22.61 -15.82
N MET A 101 26.60 22.53 -16.30
CA MET A 101 27.00 21.58 -17.33
C MET A 101 26.83 20.12 -16.88
N LYS A 102 27.10 19.82 -15.60
CA LYS A 102 26.87 18.49 -15.03
C LYS A 102 25.37 18.16 -14.98
N HIS A 103 24.55 19.09 -14.48
CA HIS A 103 23.11 18.91 -14.41
C HIS A 103 22.48 18.74 -15.81
N LEU A 104 22.90 19.55 -16.78
CA LEU A 104 22.43 19.45 -18.16
C LEU A 104 22.86 18.14 -18.83
N LYS A 105 24.06 17.65 -18.51
CA LYS A 105 24.54 16.33 -18.96
C LYS A 105 23.75 15.18 -18.33
N GLU A 106 23.44 15.24 -17.04
CA GLU A 106 22.60 14.26 -16.34
C GLU A 106 21.19 14.22 -16.94
N GLN A 107 20.56 15.38 -17.12
CA GLN A 107 19.26 15.49 -17.79
C GLN A 107 19.28 14.95 -19.23
N SER A 108 20.34 15.25 -19.99
CA SER A 108 20.49 14.75 -21.35
C SER A 108 20.58 13.22 -21.39
N VAL A 109 21.29 12.60 -20.45
CA VAL A 109 21.40 11.13 -20.34
C VAL A 109 20.04 10.51 -20.00
N GLU A 110 19.30 11.09 -19.06
CA GLU A 110 17.97 10.61 -18.68
C GLU A 110 16.98 10.69 -19.86
N ILE A 111 16.92 11.84 -20.54
CA ILE A 111 16.08 12.02 -21.73
C ILE A 111 16.49 11.05 -22.84
N ASN A 112 17.80 10.84 -23.05
CA ASN A 112 18.28 9.90 -24.06
C ASN A 112 17.89 8.46 -23.74
N GLN A 113 17.92 8.07 -22.45
CA GLN A 113 17.45 6.77 -22.00
C GLN A 113 15.93 6.61 -22.22
N GLN A 114 15.13 7.63 -21.88
CA GLN A 114 13.69 7.63 -22.13
C GLN A 114 13.38 7.54 -23.64
N LEU A 115 14.09 8.30 -24.48
CA LEU A 115 13.97 8.27 -25.93
C LEU A 115 14.31 6.89 -26.49
N ASN A 116 15.41 6.27 -26.05
CA ASN A 116 15.79 4.93 -26.46
C ASN A 116 14.74 3.87 -26.06
N ASN A 117 14.20 3.98 -24.84
CA ASN A 117 13.11 3.10 -24.40
C ASN A 117 11.87 3.27 -25.28
N HIS A 118 11.47 4.52 -25.57
CA HIS A 118 10.37 4.81 -26.49
C HIS A 118 10.61 4.29 -27.91
N GLN A 119 11.83 4.44 -28.45
CA GLN A 119 12.17 3.94 -29.78
C GLN A 119 12.12 2.41 -29.84
N ARG A 120 12.61 1.71 -28.82
CA ARG A 120 12.53 0.25 -28.72
C ARG A 120 11.08 -0.22 -28.68
N VAL A 121 10.26 0.38 -27.81
CA VAL A 121 8.82 0.04 -27.72
C VAL A 121 8.10 0.37 -29.02
N ARG A 122 8.38 1.52 -29.63
CA ARG A 122 7.80 1.92 -30.92
C ARG A 122 8.17 0.96 -32.04
N ALA A 123 9.41 0.46 -32.08
CA ALA A 123 9.83 -0.51 -33.10
C ALA A 123 9.04 -1.81 -32.99
N GLU A 124 8.92 -2.36 -31.77
CA GLU A 124 8.13 -3.58 -31.50
C GLU A 124 6.64 -3.38 -31.79
N LEU A 125 6.06 -2.24 -31.38
CA LEU A 125 4.66 -1.91 -31.67
C LEU A 125 4.41 -1.66 -33.16
N SER A 126 5.33 -1.01 -33.86
CA SER A 126 5.22 -0.80 -35.31
C SER A 126 5.21 -2.12 -36.05
N GLN A 127 6.15 -3.02 -35.72
CA GLN A 127 6.19 -4.36 -36.30
C GLN A 127 4.90 -5.13 -36.01
N PHE A 128 4.38 -5.06 -34.79
CA PHE A 128 3.12 -5.69 -34.42
C PHE A 128 1.92 -5.13 -35.21
N VAL A 129 1.83 -3.81 -35.37
CA VAL A 129 0.78 -3.14 -36.16
C VAL A 129 0.91 -3.50 -37.63
N ASP A 130 2.13 -3.52 -38.18
CA ASP A 130 2.40 -3.94 -39.56
C ASP A 130 1.96 -5.39 -39.79
N ASP A 131 2.16 -6.29 -38.83
CA ASP A 131 1.71 -7.68 -38.88
C ASP A 131 0.18 -7.85 -38.73
N MET A 132 -0.52 -6.86 -38.16
CA MET A 132 -1.97 -6.90 -37.93
C MET A 132 -2.78 -6.16 -39.00
N VAL A 133 -2.22 -5.09 -39.58
CA VAL A 133 -2.91 -4.25 -40.57
C VAL A 133 -2.91 -4.95 -41.93
N VAL A 134 -4.09 -4.94 -42.57
CA VAL A 134 -4.28 -5.40 -43.95
C VAL A 134 -4.34 -4.15 -44.84
N PRO A 135 -3.30 -3.87 -45.64
CA PRO A 135 -3.24 -2.68 -46.49
C PRO A 135 -4.32 -2.70 -47.59
N HIS A 136 -4.81 -1.53 -47.99
CA HIS A 136 -5.82 -1.42 -49.05
C HIS A 136 -5.29 -1.87 -50.42
N SER A 137 -3.97 -1.78 -50.64
CA SER A 137 -3.26 -2.33 -51.80
C SER A 137 -3.35 -3.85 -51.87
N MET A 138 -3.26 -4.54 -50.73
CA MET A 138 -3.41 -6.00 -50.62
C MET A 138 -4.83 -6.43 -50.98
N ILE A 139 -5.85 -5.72 -50.46
CA ILE A 139 -7.26 -5.97 -50.77
C ILE A 139 -7.52 -5.80 -52.28
N LYS A 140 -7.01 -4.70 -52.86
CA LYS A 140 -7.16 -4.42 -54.29
C LYS A 140 -6.44 -5.46 -55.16
N ALA A 141 -5.22 -5.86 -54.79
CA ALA A 141 -4.46 -6.88 -55.50
C ALA A 141 -5.17 -8.25 -55.47
N ILE A 142 -5.79 -8.62 -54.35
CA ILE A 142 -6.53 -9.89 -54.22
C ILE A 142 -7.89 -9.85 -54.94
N THR A 143 -8.53 -8.68 -55.02
CA THR A 143 -9.89 -8.56 -55.59
C THR A 143 -9.90 -8.34 -57.10
N GLU A 144 -8.88 -7.64 -57.64
CA GLU A 144 -8.90 -7.16 -59.02
C GLU A 144 -7.87 -7.83 -59.96
N LYS A 145 -6.82 -8.49 -59.45
CA LYS A 145 -5.78 -9.10 -60.29
C LYS A 145 -6.04 -10.58 -60.56
N ASP A 146 -5.55 -11.06 -61.69
CA ASP A 146 -5.70 -12.45 -62.11
C ASP A 146 -5.00 -13.43 -61.16
N VAL A 147 -5.64 -14.57 -60.94
CA VAL A 147 -5.25 -15.63 -59.98
C VAL A 147 -3.85 -16.20 -60.25
N ASN A 148 -3.36 -16.11 -61.49
CA ASN A 148 -2.04 -16.60 -61.91
C ASN A 148 -0.93 -15.54 -61.83
N SER A 149 -1.23 -14.31 -61.43
CA SER A 149 -0.21 -13.27 -61.27
C SER A 149 0.63 -13.53 -60.02
N THR A 150 1.95 -13.33 -60.14
CA THR A 150 2.89 -13.49 -59.01
C THR A 150 2.54 -12.55 -57.86
N GLU A 151 2.08 -11.34 -58.16
CA GLU A 151 1.62 -10.36 -57.18
C GLU A 151 0.39 -10.82 -56.40
N PHE A 152 -0.55 -11.54 -57.04
CA PHE A 152 -1.71 -12.12 -56.34
C PHE A 152 -1.28 -13.21 -55.35
N LEU A 153 -0.37 -14.10 -55.78
CA LEU A 153 0.14 -15.18 -54.93
C LEU A 153 0.97 -14.65 -53.75
N GLU A 154 1.81 -13.65 -53.96
CA GLU A 154 2.60 -12.99 -52.92
C GLU A 154 1.69 -12.31 -51.88
N GLN A 155 0.70 -11.54 -52.33
CA GLN A 155 -0.25 -10.86 -51.44
C GLN A 155 -1.18 -11.86 -50.70
N LEU A 156 -1.53 -12.98 -51.33
CA LEU A 156 -2.30 -14.05 -50.69
C LEU A 156 -1.49 -14.77 -49.60
N HIS A 157 -0.21 -15.05 -49.86
CA HIS A 157 0.68 -15.66 -48.87
C HIS A 157 0.93 -14.71 -47.68
N GLU A 158 1.10 -13.42 -47.94
CA GLU A 158 1.23 -12.40 -46.90
C GLU A 158 -0.06 -12.28 -46.06
N LEU A 159 -1.24 -12.30 -46.70
CA LEU A 159 -2.52 -12.34 -45.99
C LEU A 159 -2.68 -13.60 -45.13
N GLN A 160 -2.26 -14.76 -45.64
CA GLN A 160 -2.28 -16.01 -44.88
C GLN A 160 -1.36 -15.95 -43.66
N HIS A 161 -0.18 -15.35 -43.77
CA HIS A 161 0.73 -15.13 -42.66
C HIS A 161 0.09 -14.20 -41.60
N LYS A 162 -0.49 -13.07 -42.02
CA LYS A 162 -1.23 -12.14 -41.13
C LYS A 162 -2.40 -12.85 -40.43
N LEU A 163 -3.17 -13.67 -41.14
CA LEU A 163 -4.26 -14.48 -40.57
C LEU A 163 -3.76 -15.49 -39.53
N GLN A 164 -2.63 -16.14 -39.77
CA GLN A 164 -2.02 -17.10 -38.85
C GLN A 164 -1.45 -16.40 -37.60
N PHE A 165 -0.86 -15.22 -37.77
CA PHE A 165 -0.40 -14.38 -36.66
C PHE A 165 -1.57 -13.96 -35.76
N ILE A 166 -2.67 -13.46 -36.34
CA ILE A 166 -3.88 -13.09 -35.60
C ILE A 166 -4.42 -14.29 -34.81
N LYS A 167 -4.51 -15.48 -35.42
CA LYS A 167 -4.91 -16.71 -34.72
C LYS A 167 -3.95 -17.05 -33.57
N THR A 168 -2.64 -16.98 -33.79
CA THR A 168 -1.65 -17.31 -32.76
C THR A 168 -1.69 -16.34 -31.58
N GLN A 169 -1.97 -15.05 -31.82
CA GLN A 169 -2.13 -14.06 -30.76
C GLN A 169 -3.46 -14.22 -30.00
N GLN A 170 -4.52 -14.69 -30.66
CA GLN A 170 -5.78 -15.01 -29.98
C GLN A 170 -5.58 -16.10 -28.90
N PHE A 171 -4.70 -17.07 -29.14
CA PHE A 171 -4.46 -18.25 -28.29
C PHE A 171 -3.28 -18.15 -27.32
N LYS A 172 -2.48 -17.08 -27.33
CA LYS A 172 -1.58 -16.82 -26.21
C LYS A 172 -2.44 -16.35 -25.03
N ASP A 173 -2.58 -17.20 -24.02
CA ASP A 173 -3.01 -16.76 -22.70
C ASP A 173 -2.17 -15.53 -22.34
N ALA A 174 -2.82 -14.42 -21.97
CA ALA A 174 -2.07 -13.25 -21.54
C ALA A 174 -1.23 -13.67 -20.32
N LYS A 175 0.04 -13.24 -20.25
CA LYS A 175 0.91 -13.62 -19.12
C LYS A 175 0.25 -13.29 -17.76
N SER A 176 -0.51 -12.20 -17.72
CA SER A 176 -1.33 -11.77 -16.59
C SER A 176 -2.37 -12.81 -16.12
N VAL A 177 -2.83 -13.71 -17.00
CA VAL A 177 -3.76 -14.80 -16.65
C VAL A 177 -3.00 -15.91 -15.91
N GLY A 178 -1.76 -16.19 -16.29
CA GLY A 178 -0.91 -17.17 -15.59
C GLY A 178 -0.63 -16.73 -14.15
N ASP A 179 -0.19 -15.48 -13.97
CA ASP A 179 0.16 -14.95 -12.65
C ASP A 179 -1.04 -14.92 -11.69
N VAL A 180 -2.23 -14.58 -12.19
CA VAL A 180 -3.46 -14.56 -11.38
C VAL A 180 -3.95 -15.97 -11.06
N ARG A 181 -3.83 -16.92 -12.00
CA ARG A 181 -4.34 -18.29 -11.83
C ARG A 181 -3.71 -18.99 -10.63
N ASP A 182 -2.39 -18.93 -10.50
CA ASP A 182 -1.67 -19.66 -9.44
C ASP A 182 -2.00 -19.11 -8.04
N VAL A 183 -2.07 -17.78 -7.91
CA VAL A 183 -2.46 -17.12 -6.65
C VAL A 183 -3.87 -17.52 -6.24
N VAL A 184 -4.82 -17.51 -7.18
CA VAL A 184 -6.23 -17.84 -6.91
C VAL A 184 -6.40 -19.32 -6.54
N GLU A 185 -5.72 -20.23 -7.24
CA GLU A 185 -5.74 -21.66 -6.90
C GLU A 185 -5.09 -21.94 -5.54
N ASN A 186 -4.02 -21.23 -5.17
CA ASN A 186 -3.41 -21.40 -3.85
C ASN A 186 -4.33 -20.89 -2.72
N LEU A 187 -5.01 -19.75 -2.91
CA LEU A 187 -5.99 -19.23 -1.94
C LEU A 187 -7.20 -20.16 -1.76
N LYS A 188 -7.59 -20.89 -2.80
CA LYS A 188 -8.70 -21.86 -2.76
C LYS A 188 -8.50 -22.96 -1.72
N TYR A 189 -7.28 -23.46 -1.55
CA TYR A 189 -6.95 -24.50 -0.57
C TYR A 189 -6.88 -23.97 0.88
N LYS A 190 -6.88 -22.65 1.06
CA LYS A 190 -6.83 -22.00 2.38
C LYS A 190 -8.20 -21.64 2.96
N MET A 191 -9.28 -21.97 2.25
CA MET A 191 -10.64 -21.71 2.69
C MET A 191 -11.12 -22.75 3.69
N SER A 192 -11.64 -22.28 4.83
CA SER A 192 -12.33 -23.09 5.83
C SER A 192 -13.75 -22.56 6.04
N ASP A 193 -14.70 -23.10 5.28
CA ASP A 193 -16.12 -22.75 5.45
C ASP A 193 -16.69 -23.43 6.69
N LYS A 194 -17.32 -22.63 7.56
CA LYS A 194 -17.94 -23.12 8.79
C LYS A 194 -19.39 -23.57 8.61
N ALA A 195 -20.08 -23.05 7.59
CA ALA A 195 -21.47 -23.37 7.32
C ALA A 195 -21.60 -24.35 6.15
N THR A 196 -22.35 -25.41 6.35
CA THR A 196 -22.67 -26.41 5.33
C THR A 196 -24.12 -26.28 4.86
N LYS A 197 -24.46 -26.96 3.77
CA LYS A 197 -25.84 -27.07 3.27
C LYS A 197 -26.85 -27.55 4.32
N PHE A 198 -26.38 -28.22 5.38
CA PHE A 198 -27.22 -28.80 6.44
C PHE A 198 -27.41 -27.88 7.65
N ASP A 199 -26.64 -26.78 7.74
CA ASP A 199 -26.72 -25.81 8.83
C ASP A 199 -27.85 -24.80 8.59
N LEU A 200 -29.08 -25.31 8.47
CA LEU A 200 -30.28 -24.52 8.27
C LEU A 200 -30.97 -24.18 9.60
N LEU A 201 -31.78 -23.12 9.62
CA LEU A 201 -32.48 -22.66 10.83
C LEU A 201 -33.30 -23.78 11.48
N GLY A 202 -34.04 -24.55 10.67
CA GLY A 202 -34.93 -25.63 11.10
C GLY A 202 -34.25 -26.96 11.42
N SER A 203 -32.93 -27.09 11.26
CA SER A 203 -32.23 -28.36 11.54
C SER A 203 -32.29 -28.73 13.03
N ASP A 204 -32.53 -30.01 13.33
CA ASP A 204 -32.61 -30.53 14.70
C ASP A 204 -31.26 -30.43 15.43
N ASN A 205 -31.28 -30.06 16.71
CA ASN A 205 -30.10 -30.05 17.58
C ASN A 205 -29.70 -31.45 18.09
N THR A 206 -30.36 -32.52 17.64
CA THR A 206 -30.28 -33.87 18.24
C THR A 206 -28.99 -34.63 17.95
N CYS A 207 -28.02 -34.05 17.24
CA CYS A 207 -26.66 -34.63 17.17
C CYS A 207 -25.88 -34.53 18.51
N PHE A 208 -26.45 -33.89 19.56
CA PHE A 208 -25.82 -33.73 20.88
C PHE A 208 -26.48 -34.54 22.01
N LYS A 209 -26.83 -35.80 21.77
CA LYS A 209 -26.93 -36.79 22.85
C LYS A 209 -25.89 -37.88 22.63
N GLN A 210 -24.72 -37.74 23.27
CA GLN A 210 -23.96 -38.94 23.60
C GLN A 210 -24.84 -39.81 24.51
N PRO A 211 -24.90 -41.13 24.31
CA PRO A 211 -25.54 -42.02 25.26
C PRO A 211 -24.68 -42.09 26.53
N THR A 212 -25.33 -41.84 27.66
CA THR A 212 -24.83 -42.06 29.01
C THR A 212 -24.28 -43.47 29.18
N THR A 213 -23.01 -43.59 29.59
CA THR A 213 -22.62 -44.60 30.58
C THR A 213 -21.72 -43.99 31.65
N LEU A 214 -22.21 -44.13 32.90
CA LEU A 214 -21.49 -44.21 34.17
C LEU A 214 -21.07 -42.91 34.92
N SER A 215 -21.79 -42.76 36.05
CA SER A 215 -21.38 -42.27 37.39
C SER A 215 -21.20 -40.77 37.70
N ASN A 216 -22.22 -40.24 38.41
CA ASN A 216 -22.18 -39.51 39.69
C ASN A 216 -20.93 -38.67 40.06
N LEU A 217 -21.08 -37.34 40.15
CA LEU A 217 -21.18 -36.50 41.38
C LEU A 217 -21.12 -34.99 40.99
N PRO A 218 -21.70 -34.07 41.77
CA PRO A 218 -21.71 -32.64 41.46
C PRO A 218 -20.52 -31.93 42.11
N ASN A 219 -19.74 -31.14 41.36
CA ASN A 219 -18.78 -30.20 41.95
C ASN A 219 -19.05 -28.78 41.48
N ILE A 220 -19.41 -27.98 42.48
CA ILE A 220 -19.65 -26.54 42.50
C ILE A 220 -18.30 -25.86 42.85
N PHE A 221 -17.91 -24.83 42.07
CA PHE A 221 -16.70 -23.98 42.15
C PHE A 221 -15.33 -24.62 41.88
N THR A 222 -14.61 -24.10 40.86
CA THR A 222 -13.24 -23.54 40.97
C THR A 222 -12.77 -22.96 39.62
N SER A 223 -12.21 -21.76 39.71
CA SER A 223 -11.46 -21.05 38.66
C SER A 223 -10.04 -21.61 38.59
N SER A 224 -9.52 -21.91 37.39
CA SER A 224 -8.14 -21.61 36.99
C SER A 224 -7.81 -22.13 35.59
N ASN A 225 -7.05 -21.29 34.89
CA ASN A 225 -6.56 -21.42 33.53
C ASN A 225 -5.84 -22.75 33.25
N LYS A 226 -6.21 -23.41 32.16
CA LYS A 226 -5.29 -24.04 31.21
C LYS A 226 -5.96 -24.23 29.87
N THR A 227 -5.44 -23.50 28.89
CA THR A 227 -5.78 -23.50 27.48
C THR A 227 -5.47 -24.87 26.88
N GLN A 228 -6.49 -25.72 26.77
CA GLN A 228 -6.54 -26.79 25.77
C GLN A 228 -7.77 -26.52 24.91
N GLN A 229 -7.55 -25.87 23.77
CA GLN A 229 -8.55 -25.72 22.72
C GLN A 229 -8.80 -27.09 22.08
N GLN A 230 -9.66 -27.89 22.70
CA GLN A 230 -10.34 -28.96 21.99
C GLN A 230 -11.48 -28.35 21.17
N GLN A 231 -11.40 -28.57 19.86
CA GLN A 231 -12.32 -28.14 18.81
C GLN A 231 -13.72 -28.77 18.96
N HIS A 232 -14.49 -28.29 19.93
CA HIS A 232 -15.92 -28.53 20.03
C HIS A 232 -16.63 -27.18 19.98
N LYS A 233 -17.16 -26.76 18.81
CA LYS A 233 -18.22 -25.72 18.59
C LYS A 233 -18.29 -25.30 17.11
N GLY A 234 -19.05 -26.01 16.28
CA GLY A 234 -19.22 -25.65 14.85
C GLY A 234 -20.48 -24.84 14.52
N GLN A 235 -21.62 -25.10 15.20
CA GLN A 235 -22.91 -24.56 14.76
C GLN A 235 -23.34 -23.26 15.46
N ALA A 236 -22.82 -22.97 16.66
CA ALA A 236 -23.19 -21.75 17.40
C ALA A 236 -22.68 -20.47 16.72
N THR A 237 -21.67 -20.56 15.84
CA THR A 237 -21.06 -19.42 15.16
C THR A 237 -21.63 -19.14 13.76
N VAL A 238 -22.52 -20.01 13.24
CA VAL A 238 -23.04 -19.88 11.86
C VAL A 238 -24.05 -18.76 11.75
N PHE A 239 -24.87 -18.56 12.78
CA PHE A 239 -25.94 -17.56 12.79
C PHE A 239 -25.58 -16.29 13.56
N SER A 240 -24.38 -16.24 14.16
CA SER A 240 -23.92 -15.10 14.96
C SER A 240 -22.76 -14.40 14.27
N LEU A 241 -22.75 -13.06 14.32
CA LEU A 241 -21.68 -12.26 13.71
C LEU A 241 -20.31 -12.46 14.37
N GLY A 242 -20.24 -12.53 15.70
CA GLY A 242 -18.97 -12.62 16.43
C GLY A 242 -17.99 -11.50 16.02
N ASN A 243 -16.72 -11.85 15.81
CA ASN A 243 -15.68 -10.89 15.40
C ASN A 243 -15.69 -10.57 13.90
N ARG A 244 -16.61 -11.14 13.12
CA ARG A 244 -16.65 -10.98 11.65
C ARG A 244 -17.01 -9.55 11.23
N GLN A 245 -17.59 -8.77 12.13
CA GLN A 245 -17.91 -7.35 11.89
C GLN A 245 -16.67 -6.48 11.64
N ASN A 246 -15.52 -6.83 12.24
CA ASN A 246 -14.27 -6.09 12.09
C ASN A 246 -13.79 -6.08 10.63
N ALA A 247 -14.15 -7.11 9.87
CA ALA A 247 -13.89 -7.22 8.44
C ALA A 247 -14.40 -5.99 7.66
N LEU A 248 -15.54 -5.41 8.09
CA LEU A 248 -16.18 -4.26 7.45
C LEU A 248 -15.75 -2.90 8.02
N LEU A 249 -15.00 -2.90 9.13
CA LEU A 249 -14.49 -1.70 9.80
C LEU A 249 -13.00 -1.53 9.44
N ASP A 250 -12.12 -1.86 10.37
CA ASP A 250 -10.67 -1.61 10.29
C ASP A 250 -9.99 -2.44 9.20
N ASP A 251 -10.52 -3.63 8.92
CA ASP A 251 -9.83 -4.60 8.07
C ASP A 251 -10.08 -4.41 6.57
N ILE A 252 -10.93 -3.45 6.17
CA ILE A 252 -11.34 -3.32 4.77
C ILE A 252 -10.16 -3.07 3.81
N LEU A 253 -9.16 -2.32 4.27
CA LEU A 253 -7.89 -2.06 3.58
C LEU A 253 -6.71 -2.84 4.18
N ALA A 254 -6.97 -3.85 5.02
CA ALA A 254 -5.91 -4.64 5.63
C ALA A 254 -5.01 -5.29 4.57
N PRO A 255 -3.73 -5.57 4.90
CA PRO A 255 -2.79 -6.20 3.99
C PRO A 255 -3.35 -7.45 3.30
N LEU A 256 -2.86 -7.69 2.09
CA LEU A 256 -3.25 -8.84 1.29
C LEU A 256 -2.76 -10.14 1.94
N ILE A 257 -3.59 -11.17 1.87
CA ILE A 257 -3.23 -12.52 2.29
C ILE A 257 -2.21 -13.07 1.29
N VAL A 258 -0.99 -13.33 1.75
CA VAL A 258 0.08 -13.92 0.93
C VAL A 258 -0.05 -15.45 0.99
N PRO A 259 -0.33 -16.13 -0.14
CA PRO A 259 -0.62 -17.57 -0.12
C PRO A 259 0.52 -18.42 0.45
N ASN A 260 1.77 -18.09 0.11
CA ASN A 260 2.95 -18.84 0.57
C ASN A 260 3.14 -18.73 2.09
N VAL A 261 2.98 -17.53 2.66
CA VAL A 261 3.11 -17.31 4.10
C VAL A 261 1.98 -18.02 4.86
N ALA A 262 0.75 -17.91 4.35
CA ALA A 262 -0.39 -18.65 4.90
C ALA A 262 -0.19 -20.17 4.80
N GLN A 263 0.54 -20.64 3.78
CA GLN A 263 0.91 -22.05 3.64
C GLN A 263 1.91 -22.50 4.70
N GLU A 264 2.99 -21.76 4.89
CA GLU A 264 4.00 -22.03 5.91
C GLU A 264 3.40 -22.02 7.33
N ASN A 265 2.49 -21.09 7.61
CA ASN A 265 1.86 -20.96 8.93
C ASN A 265 0.68 -21.92 9.16
N ASN A 266 0.28 -22.73 8.17
CA ASN A 266 -0.93 -23.57 8.22
C ASN A 266 -2.21 -22.79 8.61
N GLU A 267 -2.30 -21.53 8.20
CA GLU A 267 -3.47 -20.69 8.46
C GLU A 267 -4.63 -21.05 7.52
N THR A 268 -5.85 -20.95 8.03
CA THR A 268 -7.09 -21.12 7.25
C THR A 268 -8.00 -19.92 7.46
N PHE A 269 -8.66 -19.48 6.40
CA PHE A 269 -9.46 -18.26 6.40
C PHE A 269 -10.92 -18.55 6.08
N GLN A 270 -11.81 -17.72 6.62
CA GLN A 270 -13.22 -17.71 6.23
C GLN A 270 -13.36 -17.12 4.82
N PHE A 271 -14.43 -17.50 4.11
CA PHE A 271 -14.69 -17.04 2.74
C PHE A 271 -14.60 -15.51 2.59
N GLU A 272 -15.23 -14.74 3.49
CA GLU A 272 -15.26 -13.28 3.39
C GLU A 272 -13.87 -12.63 3.53
N ALA A 273 -12.95 -13.24 4.29
CA ALA A 273 -11.60 -12.72 4.44
C ALA A 273 -10.76 -12.91 3.17
N LEU A 274 -10.92 -14.08 2.52
CA LEU A 274 -10.30 -14.37 1.22
C LEU A 274 -10.92 -13.48 0.14
N PHE A 275 -12.25 -13.37 0.12
CA PHE A 275 -12.97 -12.50 -0.80
C PHE A 275 -12.48 -11.06 -0.68
N ARG A 276 -12.45 -10.51 0.53
CA ARG A 276 -11.91 -9.17 0.82
C ARG A 276 -10.50 -9.00 0.25
N SER A 277 -9.58 -9.90 0.58
CA SER A 277 -8.19 -9.82 0.12
C SER A 277 -8.09 -9.81 -1.40
N VAL A 278 -8.82 -10.70 -2.08
CA VAL A 278 -8.81 -10.78 -3.55
C VAL A 278 -9.43 -9.53 -4.17
N GLN A 279 -10.59 -9.08 -3.66
CA GLN A 279 -11.26 -7.87 -4.18
C GLN A 279 -10.42 -6.62 -3.96
N TYR A 280 -9.78 -6.48 -2.79
CA TYR A 280 -8.90 -5.34 -2.52
C TYR A 280 -7.68 -5.34 -3.44
N ALA A 281 -7.10 -6.52 -3.73
CA ALA A 281 -6.03 -6.63 -4.71
C ALA A 281 -6.49 -6.12 -6.09
N ILE A 282 -7.67 -6.51 -6.57
CA ILE A 282 -8.21 -6.00 -7.83
C ILE A 282 -8.38 -4.49 -7.79
N VAL A 283 -9.01 -3.95 -6.75
CA VAL A 283 -9.24 -2.51 -6.60
C VAL A 283 -7.92 -1.76 -6.74
N ASP A 284 -6.88 -2.20 -6.03
CA ASP A 284 -5.57 -1.57 -6.03
C ASP A 284 -4.85 -1.69 -7.39
N HIS A 285 -4.80 -2.90 -7.96
CA HIS A 285 -4.14 -3.14 -9.24
C HIS A 285 -4.87 -2.44 -10.38
N CYS A 286 -6.18 -2.63 -10.52
CA CYS A 286 -6.97 -2.01 -11.57
C CYS A 286 -6.96 -0.48 -11.47
N SER A 287 -6.89 0.09 -10.26
CA SER A 287 -6.73 1.54 -10.12
C SER A 287 -5.40 2.02 -10.68
N ARG A 288 -4.30 1.38 -10.30
CA ARG A 288 -2.95 1.77 -10.75
C ARG A 288 -2.78 1.56 -12.25
N GLU A 289 -3.21 0.42 -12.76
CA GLU A 289 -3.12 0.10 -14.19
C GLU A 289 -3.98 1.05 -15.02
N TYR A 290 -5.21 1.36 -14.59
CA TYR A 290 -6.05 2.30 -15.33
C TYR A 290 -5.43 3.70 -15.40
N LEU A 291 -4.96 4.24 -14.26
CA LEU A 291 -4.30 5.55 -14.23
C LEU A 291 -3.01 5.54 -15.04
N PHE A 292 -2.20 4.49 -14.94
CA PHE A 292 -1.00 4.33 -15.75
C PHE A 292 -1.33 4.32 -17.25
N LEU A 293 -2.35 3.58 -17.68
CA LEU A 293 -2.74 3.53 -19.09
C LEU A 293 -3.20 4.91 -19.59
N CYS A 294 -4.00 5.64 -18.80
CA CYS A 294 -4.40 7.01 -19.10
C CYS A 294 -3.18 7.93 -19.26
N ASP A 295 -2.26 7.91 -18.30
CA ASP A 295 -1.11 8.81 -18.26
C ASP A 295 -0.06 8.47 -19.33
N PHE A 296 0.25 7.18 -19.49
CA PHE A 296 1.30 6.72 -20.40
C PHE A 296 0.88 6.81 -21.88
N PHE A 297 -0.37 6.43 -22.18
CA PHE A 297 -0.88 6.47 -23.56
C PHE A 297 -1.64 7.75 -23.89
N LEU A 298 -1.80 8.67 -22.94
CA LEU A 298 -2.54 9.93 -23.08
C LEU A 298 -3.97 9.73 -23.61
N VAL A 299 -4.63 8.67 -23.11
CA VAL A 299 -5.99 8.30 -23.47
C VAL A 299 -6.98 8.70 -22.37
N THR A 300 -8.16 9.15 -22.75
CA THR A 300 -9.25 9.51 -21.82
C THR A 300 -10.55 8.82 -22.19
N ASP A 301 -11.49 8.83 -21.24
CA ASP A 301 -12.87 8.40 -21.43
C ASP A 301 -12.97 6.96 -21.99
N GLN A 302 -13.80 6.76 -23.02
CA GLN A 302 -14.06 5.44 -23.58
C GLN A 302 -12.80 4.77 -24.14
N SER A 303 -11.88 5.54 -24.72
CA SER A 303 -10.63 4.98 -25.27
C SER A 303 -9.73 4.37 -24.20
N ALA A 304 -9.70 4.98 -23.00
CA ALA A 304 -9.00 4.43 -21.85
C ALA A 304 -9.67 3.15 -21.32
N VAL A 305 -11.01 3.11 -21.29
CA VAL A 305 -11.77 1.93 -20.89
C VAL A 305 -11.57 0.77 -21.85
N ASP A 306 -11.55 1.03 -23.16
CA ASP A 306 -11.34 0.01 -24.19
C ASP A 306 -9.92 -0.57 -24.09
N LEU A 307 -8.91 0.29 -23.93
CA LEU A 307 -7.52 -0.14 -23.73
C LEU A 307 -7.35 -0.94 -22.44
N PHE A 308 -7.94 -0.49 -21.34
CA PHE A 308 -7.95 -1.23 -20.07
C PHE A 308 -8.60 -2.60 -20.21
N THR A 309 -9.72 -2.69 -20.91
CA THR A 309 -10.43 -3.95 -21.17
C THR A 309 -9.56 -4.90 -22.02
N HIS A 310 -8.79 -4.36 -22.97
CA HIS A 310 -7.86 -5.14 -23.76
C HIS A 310 -6.73 -5.76 -22.90
N VAL A 311 -6.22 -5.00 -21.93
CA VAL A 311 -5.12 -5.43 -21.04
C VAL A 311 -5.61 -6.37 -19.93
N MET A 312 -6.66 -5.98 -19.21
CA MET A 312 -7.10 -6.63 -17.98
C MET A 312 -8.29 -7.59 -18.17
N GLY A 313 -9.01 -7.51 -19.29
CA GLY A 313 -10.31 -8.18 -19.47
C GLY A 313 -10.25 -9.69 -19.31
N ARG A 314 -9.21 -10.36 -19.84
CA ARG A 314 -9.06 -11.83 -19.71
C ARG A 314 -8.78 -12.26 -18.26
N SER A 315 -7.97 -11.50 -17.53
CA SER A 315 -7.66 -11.78 -16.12
C SER A 315 -8.87 -11.57 -15.23
N ILE A 316 -9.62 -10.48 -15.47
CA ILE A 316 -10.88 -10.21 -14.78
C ILE A 316 -11.91 -11.32 -15.09
N ALA A 317 -12.01 -11.77 -16.33
CA ALA A 317 -12.92 -12.85 -16.72
C ALA A 317 -12.56 -14.20 -16.05
N LEU A 318 -11.27 -14.56 -15.99
CA LEU A 318 -10.83 -15.75 -15.26
C LEU A 318 -11.26 -15.66 -13.79
N LEU A 319 -11.01 -14.52 -13.15
CA LEU A 319 -11.34 -14.35 -11.75
C LEU A 319 -12.86 -14.38 -11.50
N LEU A 320 -13.65 -13.73 -12.36
CA LEU A 320 -15.11 -13.77 -12.28
C LEU A 320 -15.62 -15.22 -12.28
N LYS A 321 -15.10 -16.05 -13.18
CA LYS A 321 -15.45 -17.47 -13.25
C LYS A 321 -15.09 -18.21 -11.96
N THR A 322 -13.89 -17.98 -11.41
CA THR A 322 -13.50 -18.63 -10.15
C THR A 322 -14.34 -18.14 -8.98
N LEU A 323 -14.66 -16.85 -8.90
CA LEU A 323 -15.55 -16.30 -7.88
C LEU A 323 -16.95 -16.91 -7.98
N GLU A 324 -17.49 -17.10 -9.19
CA GLU A 324 -18.78 -17.76 -9.40
C GLU A 324 -18.83 -19.15 -8.80
N GLU A 325 -17.84 -19.99 -9.09
CA GLU A 325 -17.75 -21.34 -8.55
C GLU A 325 -17.72 -21.33 -7.02
N ARG A 326 -16.97 -20.39 -6.41
CA ARG A 326 -16.83 -20.32 -4.95
C ARG A 326 -18.04 -19.73 -4.25
N ILE A 327 -18.66 -18.69 -4.82
CA ILE A 327 -19.92 -18.13 -4.30
C ILE A 327 -21.01 -19.20 -4.33
N ASN A 328 -21.11 -19.98 -5.40
CA ASN A 328 -22.11 -21.05 -5.53
C ASN A 328 -21.95 -22.20 -4.52
N LEU A 329 -20.78 -22.36 -3.91
CA LEU A 329 -20.53 -23.36 -2.88
C LEU A 329 -20.73 -22.83 -1.46
N ASN A 330 -20.84 -21.51 -1.27
CA ASN A 330 -20.99 -20.89 0.04
C ASN A 330 -22.44 -21.00 0.55
N TYR A 331 -22.62 -21.49 1.78
CA TYR A 331 -23.91 -21.63 2.46
C TYR A 331 -24.07 -20.71 3.69
N ASP A 332 -23.06 -19.91 4.01
CA ASP A 332 -23.07 -18.96 5.11
C ASP A 332 -23.71 -17.64 4.65
N ALA A 333 -24.96 -17.41 5.08
CA ALA A 333 -25.71 -16.20 4.75
C ALA A 333 -25.02 -14.91 5.23
N ILE A 334 -24.35 -14.94 6.39
CA ILE A 334 -23.64 -13.78 6.93
C ILE A 334 -22.39 -13.51 6.09
N SER A 335 -21.65 -14.56 5.71
CA SER A 335 -20.47 -14.44 4.84
C SER A 335 -20.82 -13.78 3.50
N LEU A 336 -21.86 -14.28 2.83
CA LEU A 336 -22.34 -13.76 1.55
C LEU A 336 -22.75 -12.29 1.69
N PHE A 337 -23.46 -11.95 2.76
CA PHE A 337 -23.90 -10.58 2.97
C PHE A 337 -22.75 -9.61 3.30
N ILE A 338 -21.74 -10.04 4.07
CA ILE A 338 -20.50 -9.28 4.26
C ILE A 338 -19.81 -9.02 2.91
N CYS A 339 -19.79 -10.00 2.01
CA CYS A 339 -19.22 -9.83 0.67
C CYS A 339 -20.00 -8.82 -0.18
N ILE A 340 -21.33 -8.78 -0.07
CA ILE A 340 -22.17 -7.75 -0.70
C ILE A 340 -21.82 -6.36 -0.17
N CYS A 341 -21.65 -6.24 1.15
CA CYS A 341 -21.19 -5.01 1.80
C CYS A 341 -19.81 -4.57 1.29
N PHE A 342 -18.87 -5.50 1.09
CA PHE A 342 -17.57 -5.21 0.49
C PHE A 342 -17.68 -4.66 -0.92
N CYS A 343 -18.49 -5.27 -1.79
CA CYS A 343 -18.71 -4.76 -3.16
C CYS A 343 -19.15 -3.30 -3.16
N THR A 344 -20.08 -2.93 -2.26
CA THR A 344 -20.54 -1.55 -2.13
C THR A 344 -19.42 -0.59 -1.73
N LYS A 345 -18.62 -0.96 -0.72
CA LYS A 345 -17.52 -0.13 -0.23
C LYS A 345 -16.38 -0.01 -1.24
N TYR A 346 -16.02 -1.09 -1.92
CA TYR A 346 -14.98 -1.08 -2.96
C TYR A 346 -15.42 -0.31 -4.20
N ARG A 347 -16.68 -0.40 -4.61
CA ARG A 347 -17.24 0.43 -5.68
C ARG A 347 -17.18 1.92 -5.33
N GLN A 348 -17.52 2.30 -4.09
CA GLN A 348 -17.36 3.67 -3.60
C GLN A 348 -15.89 4.12 -3.62
N LEU A 349 -14.96 3.26 -3.21
CA LEU A 349 -13.53 3.55 -3.26
C LEU A 349 -13.01 3.74 -4.68
N MET A 350 -13.46 2.93 -5.64
CA MET A 350 -13.09 3.07 -7.07
C MET A 350 -13.64 4.37 -7.67
N LEU A 351 -14.88 4.75 -7.32
CA LEU A 351 -15.47 6.03 -7.71
C LEU A 351 -14.65 7.21 -7.17
N GLN A 352 -14.22 7.16 -5.92
CA GLN A 352 -13.34 8.18 -5.33
C GLN A 352 -11.99 8.29 -6.04
N ARG A 353 -11.48 7.19 -6.60
CA ARG A 353 -10.23 7.13 -7.38
C ARG A 353 -10.41 7.52 -8.85
N GLY A 354 -11.64 7.77 -9.32
CA GLY A 354 -11.93 8.13 -10.71
C GLY A 354 -11.80 6.97 -11.71
N VAL A 355 -11.89 5.72 -11.25
CA VAL A 355 -11.70 4.53 -12.10
C VAL A 355 -13.05 3.87 -12.39
N LEU A 356 -13.59 4.11 -13.59
CA LEU A 356 -14.92 3.61 -14.00
C LEU A 356 -14.85 2.33 -14.87
N ALA A 357 -13.66 1.91 -15.31
CA ALA A 357 -13.48 0.81 -16.26
C ALA A 357 -13.91 -0.58 -15.75
N ILE A 358 -14.12 -0.73 -14.44
CA ILE A 358 -14.46 -2.01 -13.79
C ILE A 358 -15.93 -2.07 -13.31
N GLU A 359 -16.78 -1.14 -13.69
CA GLU A 359 -18.15 -1.10 -13.17
C GLU A 359 -18.96 -2.38 -13.47
N THR A 360 -18.86 -2.90 -14.70
CA THR A 360 -19.52 -4.14 -15.11
C THR A 360 -19.07 -5.35 -14.30
N TYR A 361 -17.82 -5.38 -13.84
CA TYR A 361 -17.33 -6.44 -12.95
C TYR A 361 -18.08 -6.41 -11.62
N TRP A 362 -18.20 -5.23 -11.00
CA TRP A 362 -18.90 -5.09 -9.72
C TRP A 362 -20.37 -5.44 -9.83
N GLU A 363 -21.04 -5.03 -10.92
CA GLU A 363 -22.44 -5.40 -11.18
C GLU A 363 -22.62 -6.93 -11.26
N ASN A 364 -21.70 -7.62 -11.93
CA ASN A 364 -21.74 -9.08 -12.04
C ASN A 364 -21.49 -9.75 -10.68
N VAL A 365 -20.45 -9.34 -9.94
CA VAL A 365 -20.15 -9.93 -8.63
C VAL A 365 -21.28 -9.68 -7.63
N GLU A 366 -21.82 -8.46 -7.59
CA GLU A 366 -22.94 -8.10 -6.72
C GLU A 366 -24.18 -8.94 -7.06
N LYS A 367 -24.53 -9.08 -8.34
CA LYS A 367 -25.65 -9.91 -8.77
C LYS A 367 -25.48 -11.37 -8.33
N MET A 368 -24.31 -11.97 -8.58
CA MET A 368 -24.02 -13.35 -8.21
C MET A 368 -24.14 -13.59 -6.70
N LEU A 369 -23.63 -12.65 -5.90
CA LEU A 369 -23.73 -12.71 -4.43
C LEU A 369 -25.19 -12.61 -3.95
N TRP A 370 -25.96 -11.69 -4.51
CA TRP A 370 -27.38 -11.51 -4.17
C TRP A 370 -28.23 -12.72 -4.54
N ASP A 371 -28.06 -13.24 -5.75
CA ASP A 371 -28.77 -14.44 -6.24
C ASP A 371 -28.50 -15.63 -5.31
N ARG A 372 -27.23 -15.80 -4.93
CA ARG A 372 -26.83 -16.86 -4.00
C ARG A 372 -27.35 -16.65 -2.58
N PHE A 373 -27.24 -15.43 -2.06
CA PHE A 373 -27.75 -15.08 -0.73
C PHE A 373 -29.25 -15.36 -0.64
N GLU A 374 -30.03 -14.95 -1.66
CA GLU A 374 -31.46 -15.25 -1.70
C GLU A 374 -31.74 -16.76 -1.74
N ALA A 375 -30.96 -17.54 -2.48
CA ALA A 375 -31.10 -19.00 -2.51
C ALA A 375 -30.83 -19.66 -1.14
N VAL A 376 -29.81 -19.19 -0.40
CA VAL A 376 -29.51 -19.67 0.96
C VAL A 376 -30.64 -19.28 1.92
N MET A 377 -31.12 -18.04 1.86
CA MET A 377 -32.24 -17.58 2.70
C MET A 377 -33.56 -18.32 2.39
N LYS A 378 -33.81 -18.66 1.12
CA LYS A 378 -34.92 -19.54 0.73
C LYS A 378 -34.77 -20.94 1.33
N SER A 379 -33.56 -21.50 1.33
CA SER A 379 -33.28 -22.81 1.94
C SER A 379 -33.54 -22.79 3.46
N HIS A 380 -33.18 -21.71 4.15
CA HIS A 380 -33.55 -21.51 5.56
C HIS A 380 -35.07 -21.48 5.76
N ASN A 381 -35.80 -20.74 4.93
CA ASN A 381 -37.26 -20.65 4.99
C ASN A 381 -37.94 -22.01 4.74
N GLU A 382 -37.47 -22.76 3.74
CA GLU A 382 -37.95 -24.11 3.45
C GLU A 382 -37.73 -25.07 4.63
N SER A 383 -36.56 -24.99 5.29
CA SER A 383 -36.28 -25.81 6.48
C SER A 383 -37.26 -25.55 7.62
N ILE A 384 -37.66 -24.29 7.81
CA ILE A 384 -38.65 -23.90 8.82
C ILE A 384 -40.04 -24.41 8.44
N ARG A 385 -40.41 -24.28 7.17
CA ARG A 385 -41.72 -24.70 6.66
C ARG A 385 -41.93 -26.21 6.80
N GLN A 386 -40.89 -26.99 6.47
CA GLN A 386 -40.90 -28.45 6.48
C GLN A 386 -40.79 -29.09 7.89
N LEU A 387 -40.47 -28.28 8.92
CA LEU A 387 -40.29 -28.75 10.29
C LEU A 387 -41.53 -29.48 10.82
N ASP A 388 -41.40 -30.74 11.23
CA ASP A 388 -42.53 -31.48 11.83
C ASP A 388 -42.70 -31.11 13.30
N VAL A 389 -43.57 -30.13 13.55
CA VAL A 389 -43.84 -29.60 14.88
C VAL A 389 -44.29 -30.70 15.85
N ARG A 390 -44.98 -31.75 15.39
CA ARG A 390 -45.55 -32.80 16.27
C ARG A 390 -44.49 -33.64 16.97
N LYS A 391 -43.28 -33.68 16.41
CA LYS A 391 -42.13 -34.40 16.98
C LYS A 391 -41.35 -33.57 17.98
N MET A 392 -41.69 -32.29 18.14
CA MET A 392 -40.96 -31.37 19.01
C MET A 392 -41.58 -31.28 20.39
N THR A 393 -40.73 -31.19 21.42
CA THR A 393 -41.17 -30.90 22.79
C THR A 393 -41.39 -29.40 22.92
N VAL A 394 -42.66 -28.98 22.99
CA VAL A 394 -43.03 -27.57 23.15
C VAL A 394 -43.42 -27.30 24.60
N ASP A 395 -42.73 -26.36 25.23
CA ASP A 395 -43.08 -25.78 26.52
C ASP A 395 -43.30 -24.26 26.36
N THR A 396 -43.37 -23.52 27.48
CA THR A 396 -43.50 -22.06 27.44
C THR A 396 -42.19 -21.33 27.16
N ARG A 397 -41.06 -22.02 27.03
CA ARG A 397 -39.75 -21.39 26.82
C ARG A 397 -39.56 -21.00 25.34
N PRO A 398 -38.65 -20.05 25.07
CA PRO A 398 -38.30 -19.70 23.70
C PRO A 398 -37.74 -20.90 22.93
N HIS A 399 -38.22 -21.09 21.71
CA HIS A 399 -37.75 -22.16 20.85
C HIS A 399 -36.37 -21.82 20.26
N TYR A 400 -35.47 -22.79 20.15
CA TYR A 400 -34.09 -22.53 19.72
C TYR A 400 -33.99 -21.92 18.31
N VAL A 401 -34.91 -22.29 17.41
CA VAL A 401 -35.00 -21.74 16.04
C VAL A 401 -35.23 -20.22 16.08
N ILE A 402 -36.00 -19.73 17.05
CA ILE A 402 -36.31 -18.31 17.19
C ILE A 402 -35.08 -17.52 17.61
N ARG A 403 -34.27 -18.09 18.51
CA ARG A 403 -32.97 -17.50 18.86
C ARG A 403 -32.02 -17.44 17.67
N ARG A 404 -31.90 -18.53 16.89
CA ARG A 404 -31.07 -18.55 15.67
C ARG A 404 -31.53 -17.51 14.64
N TYR A 405 -32.84 -17.39 14.44
CA TYR A 405 -33.43 -16.37 13.58
C TYR A 405 -33.09 -14.96 14.05
N ALA A 406 -33.22 -14.69 15.36
CA ALA A 406 -32.91 -13.39 15.93
C ALA A 406 -31.42 -13.04 15.78
N GLU A 407 -30.51 -13.99 16.05
CA GLU A 407 -29.07 -13.83 15.89
C GLU A 407 -28.68 -13.59 14.42
N LEU A 408 -29.24 -14.35 13.48
CA LEU A 408 -28.98 -14.18 12.04
C LEU A 408 -29.48 -12.83 11.54
N THR A 409 -30.73 -12.49 11.84
CA THR A 409 -31.35 -11.22 11.43
C THR A 409 -30.58 -10.05 12.00
N SER A 410 -30.21 -10.12 13.27
CA SER A 410 -29.40 -9.10 13.92
C SER A 410 -28.04 -8.93 13.23
N SER A 411 -27.38 -10.03 12.88
CA SER A 411 -26.07 -9.99 12.22
C SER A 411 -26.15 -9.30 10.86
N LEU A 412 -27.18 -9.61 10.07
CA LEU A 412 -27.41 -9.00 8.76
C LEU A 412 -27.75 -7.50 8.88
N LEU A 413 -28.56 -7.11 9.86
CA LEU A 413 -28.90 -5.70 10.09
C LEU A 413 -27.67 -4.88 10.53
N VAL A 414 -26.82 -5.42 11.42
CA VAL A 414 -25.56 -4.77 11.81
C VAL A 414 -24.66 -4.57 10.59
N CYS A 415 -24.44 -5.61 9.78
CA CYS A 415 -23.63 -5.48 8.56
C CYS A 415 -24.22 -4.45 7.58
N SER A 416 -25.55 -4.42 7.43
CA SER A 416 -26.22 -3.48 6.54
C SER A 416 -25.99 -2.04 7.00
N ASP A 417 -26.09 -1.78 8.30
CA ASP A 417 -25.87 -0.46 8.87
C ASP A 417 -24.42 0.03 8.75
N LEU A 418 -23.44 -0.88 8.80
CA LEU A 418 -22.03 -0.54 8.58
C LEU A 418 -21.74 -0.20 7.11
N ALA A 419 -22.42 -0.89 6.20
CA ALA A 419 -22.19 -0.75 4.77
C ALA A 419 -22.96 0.41 4.14
N TYR A 420 -24.21 0.60 4.53
CA TYR A 420 -25.17 1.49 3.89
C TYR A 420 -25.72 2.54 4.87
N GLN A 421 -26.07 3.72 4.34
CA GLN A 421 -26.78 4.74 5.12
C GLN A 421 -28.24 4.37 5.41
N LYS A 422 -28.85 3.58 4.52
CA LYS A 422 -30.22 3.07 4.65
C LYS A 422 -30.23 1.59 4.29
N ILE A 423 -31.07 0.82 4.97
CA ILE A 423 -31.23 -0.61 4.72
C ILE A 423 -31.69 -0.83 3.27
N ASN A 424 -30.98 -1.71 2.57
CA ASN A 424 -31.26 -2.06 1.18
C ASN A 424 -32.66 -2.69 1.05
N SER A 425 -33.44 -2.25 0.05
CA SER A 425 -34.81 -2.73 -0.20
C SER A 425 -34.89 -4.23 -0.48
N GLN A 426 -33.88 -4.80 -1.13
CA GLN A 426 -33.78 -6.24 -1.40
C GLN A 426 -33.60 -7.02 -0.09
N LEU A 427 -32.75 -6.53 0.83
CA LEU A 427 -32.61 -7.14 2.16
C LEU A 427 -33.92 -7.08 2.93
N ILE A 428 -34.62 -5.94 2.92
CA ILE A 428 -35.94 -5.77 3.57
C ILE A 428 -36.92 -6.81 3.03
N ALA A 429 -36.98 -7.00 1.72
CA ALA A 429 -37.87 -7.98 1.10
C ALA A 429 -37.55 -9.41 1.54
N ILE A 430 -36.27 -9.78 1.62
CA ILE A 430 -35.83 -11.12 2.06
C ILE A 430 -36.16 -11.34 3.54
N LEU A 431 -35.85 -10.37 4.41
CA LEU A 431 -36.12 -10.46 5.84
C LEU A 431 -37.64 -10.49 6.13
N SER A 432 -38.43 -9.71 5.40
CA SER A 432 -39.90 -9.73 5.50
C SER A 432 -40.49 -11.12 5.20
N ARG A 433 -39.95 -11.81 4.18
CA ARG A 433 -40.37 -13.19 3.87
C ARG A 433 -39.97 -14.16 4.98
N GLN A 434 -38.76 -14.03 5.52
CA GLN A 434 -38.29 -14.88 6.63
C GLN A 434 -39.12 -14.65 7.89
N GLN A 435 -39.48 -13.40 8.20
CA GLN A 435 -40.37 -13.06 9.30
C GLN A 435 -41.72 -13.79 9.18
N ALA A 436 -42.33 -13.78 7.99
CA ALA A 436 -43.60 -14.47 7.77
C ALA A 436 -43.53 -15.98 8.03
N GLU A 437 -42.43 -16.64 7.63
CA GLU A 437 -42.23 -18.08 7.91
C GLU A 437 -42.03 -18.35 9.41
N ILE A 438 -41.33 -17.48 10.12
CA ILE A 438 -41.12 -17.57 11.57
C ILE A 438 -42.44 -17.36 12.33
N GLU A 439 -43.25 -16.39 11.93
CA GLU A 439 -44.59 -16.18 12.48
C GLU A 439 -45.49 -17.40 12.24
N GLY A 440 -45.43 -17.98 11.04
CA GLY A 440 -46.09 -19.24 10.70
C GLY A 440 -45.66 -20.39 11.61
N LEU A 441 -44.35 -20.54 11.86
CA LEU A 441 -43.80 -21.55 12.77
C LEU A 441 -44.27 -21.34 14.21
N LEU A 442 -44.20 -20.11 14.74
CA LEU A 442 -44.63 -19.77 16.09
C LEU A 442 -46.11 -20.09 16.31
N ASN A 443 -46.96 -19.77 15.33
CA ASN A 443 -48.38 -20.09 15.38
C ASN A 443 -48.60 -21.61 15.42
N ARG A 444 -47.90 -22.37 14.57
CA ARG A 444 -47.97 -23.84 14.57
C ARG A 444 -47.50 -24.43 15.90
N LEU A 445 -46.38 -23.97 16.45
CA LEU A 445 -45.87 -24.41 17.77
C LEU A 445 -46.87 -24.09 18.90
N ALA A 446 -47.43 -22.88 18.91
CA ALA A 446 -48.40 -22.47 19.91
C ALA A 446 -49.66 -23.37 19.91
N THR A 447 -50.11 -23.86 18.75
CA THR A 447 -51.29 -24.76 18.72
C THR A 447 -51.10 -26.08 19.48
N GLN A 448 -49.87 -26.49 19.76
CA GLN A 448 -49.57 -27.69 20.54
C GLN A 448 -49.75 -27.51 22.05
N LEU A 449 -49.74 -26.28 22.54
CA LEU A 449 -49.97 -25.98 23.94
C LEU A 449 -51.46 -26.08 24.27
N LYS A 450 -51.77 -26.67 25.42
CA LYS A 450 -53.13 -27.04 25.80
C LYS A 450 -53.97 -25.82 26.15
N THR A 451 -53.43 -24.89 26.92
CA THR A 451 -54.20 -23.75 27.43
C THR A 451 -53.92 -22.46 26.65
N LYS A 452 -54.94 -21.59 26.54
CA LYS A 452 -54.79 -20.25 25.92
C LYS A 452 -53.72 -19.41 26.64
N LYS A 453 -53.60 -19.55 27.97
CA LYS A 453 -52.60 -18.84 28.77
C LYS A 453 -51.17 -19.27 28.39
N GLU A 454 -50.91 -20.57 28.29
CA GLU A 454 -49.60 -21.07 27.87
C GLU A 454 -49.23 -20.61 26.47
N ARG A 455 -50.19 -20.58 25.53
CA ARG A 455 -49.97 -20.08 24.16
C ARG A 455 -49.50 -18.63 24.14
N LEU A 456 -50.17 -17.76 24.90
CA LEU A 456 -49.79 -16.35 24.99
C LEU A 456 -48.43 -16.17 25.66
N VAL A 457 -48.16 -16.89 26.75
CA VAL A 457 -46.86 -16.84 27.44
C VAL A 457 -45.74 -17.31 26.51
N PHE A 458 -45.95 -18.40 25.77
CA PHE A 458 -44.99 -18.88 24.78
C PHE A 458 -44.71 -17.83 23.70
N GLN A 459 -45.75 -17.23 23.12
CA GLN A 459 -45.57 -16.19 22.10
C GLN A 459 -44.80 -14.98 22.66
N ILE A 460 -45.19 -14.46 23.83
CA ILE A 460 -44.51 -13.35 24.50
C ILE A 460 -43.02 -13.66 24.70
N ASN A 461 -42.71 -14.84 25.26
CA ASN A 461 -41.32 -15.23 25.53
C ASN A 461 -40.48 -15.32 24.24
N ASN A 462 -41.06 -15.81 23.14
CA ASN A 462 -40.34 -15.89 21.87
C ASN A 462 -40.12 -14.51 21.22
N TYR A 463 -41.13 -13.64 21.24
CA TYR A 463 -40.98 -12.27 20.74
C TYR A 463 -40.03 -11.43 21.62
N ASP A 464 -40.05 -11.63 22.93
CA ASP A 464 -39.12 -10.99 23.87
C ASP A 464 -37.66 -11.34 23.57
N VAL A 465 -37.37 -12.60 23.24
CA VAL A 465 -36.02 -13.01 22.79
C VAL A 465 -35.62 -12.31 21.50
N ILE A 466 -36.52 -12.22 20.50
CA ILE A 466 -36.24 -11.52 19.25
C ILE A 466 -35.89 -10.06 19.54
N LEU A 467 -36.72 -9.36 20.30
CA LEU A 467 -36.52 -7.96 20.65
C LEU A 467 -35.24 -7.75 21.46
N THR A 468 -34.96 -8.63 22.43
CA THR A 468 -33.76 -8.55 23.26
C THR A 468 -32.49 -8.65 22.41
N VAL A 469 -32.42 -9.63 21.51
CA VAL A 469 -31.24 -9.82 20.64
C VAL A 469 -31.08 -8.64 19.67
N LEU A 470 -32.16 -8.17 19.06
CA LEU A 470 -32.11 -7.03 18.13
C LEU A 470 -31.70 -5.72 18.84
N ASN A 471 -32.22 -5.48 20.05
CA ASN A 471 -31.90 -4.28 20.82
C ASN A 471 -30.44 -4.28 21.34
N VAL A 472 -29.93 -5.43 21.80
CA VAL A 472 -28.53 -5.55 22.25
C VAL A 472 -27.57 -5.17 21.12
N SER A 473 -27.86 -5.56 19.88
CA SER A 473 -27.02 -5.22 18.74
C SER A 473 -27.10 -3.75 18.34
N GLN A 474 -28.26 -3.11 18.51
CA GLN A 474 -28.38 -1.65 18.37
C GLN A 474 -27.62 -0.88 19.48
N ILE A 475 -27.53 -1.45 20.69
CA ILE A 475 -26.75 -0.86 21.80
C ILE A 475 -25.25 -1.03 21.56
N HIS A 476 -24.80 -2.20 21.09
CA HIS A 476 -23.39 -2.43 20.74
C HIS A 476 -22.90 -1.41 19.69
N LYS A 477 -23.76 -1.03 18.74
CA LYS A 477 -23.51 0.05 17.77
C LYS A 477 -23.28 1.42 18.45
N LYS A 478 -24.05 1.77 19.48
CA LYS A 478 -23.89 3.06 20.18
C LYS A 478 -22.59 3.14 21.01
N ILE A 479 -22.06 2.00 21.44
CA ILE A 479 -20.89 1.95 22.33
C ILE A 479 -19.59 1.86 21.53
N PHE A 480 -19.59 1.20 20.38
CA PHE A 480 -18.38 0.91 19.58
C PHE A 480 -18.41 1.56 18.19
N GLY A 481 -19.36 2.45 17.92
CA GLY A 481 -19.56 3.10 16.62
C GLY A 481 -19.32 4.61 16.62
N GLU A 482 -18.36 5.08 17.41
CA GLU A 482 -17.73 6.41 17.24
C GLU A 482 -16.30 6.28 16.72
#